data_AF-A0A6D2KBM6-F1
#
_entry.id   AF-A0A6D2KBM6-F1
#
_cell.length_a   1.000
_cell.length_b   1.000
_cell.length_c   1.000
_cell.angle_alpha   90.00
_cell.angle_beta   90.00
_cell.angle_gamma   90.00
#
_symmetry.space_group_name_H-M   'P 1'
#
loop_
_entity.id
_entity.type
_entity.pdbx_description
1 polymer ?
#
loop_
_entity_poly.entity_id
_entity_poly.type
_entity_poly.pdbx_seq_one_letter_code
_entity_poly.pdbx_strand_id
1 'polypeptide(L)'
;MATLGDIGVAAAINILTAIIFLLAFAILRIQPFNDRVYFPNWYLKGIRSSPLHSGALVSKFVNLDLGSYLRFLNWRPAALRMPEPELIHHAGLDSAVYLRIHLTGLKIFVPIALLAWSILVPVNWTSDGLQLAKLRNVTSSDIDKLSISNMEGGSDRFWTHLVMAYVFTFWTCYVLMKEYEKVASMRLSFLQTEQNVSKFTAVAARRLLST
;
A
#
# COMPACT_ATOMS: atom_id res chain seq x y z
N MET A 1 -4.79 -21.17 -21.42
CA MET A 1 -5.23 -20.02 -20.58
C MET A 1 -5.17 -20.45 -19.13
N ALA A 2 -4.84 -19.55 -18.21
CA ALA A 2 -4.82 -19.87 -16.79
C ALA A 2 -6.23 -20.24 -16.31
N THR A 3 -6.35 -21.34 -15.59
CA THR A 3 -7.61 -21.79 -14.99
C THR A 3 -7.78 -21.19 -13.60
N LEU A 4 -9.00 -21.26 -13.05
CA LEU A 4 -9.25 -20.86 -11.66
C LEU A 4 -8.38 -21.64 -10.67
N GLY A 5 -8.10 -22.91 -10.98
CA GLY A 5 -7.19 -23.76 -10.21
C GLY A 5 -5.76 -23.23 -10.19
N ASP A 6 -5.24 -22.80 -11.35
CA ASP A 6 -3.89 -22.25 -11.46
C ASP A 6 -3.73 -20.98 -10.62
N ILE A 7 -4.74 -20.09 -10.66
CA ILE A 7 -4.78 -18.89 -9.82
C ILE A 7 -4.87 -19.26 -8.33
N GLY A 8 -5.69 -20.25 -7.98
CA GLY A 8 -5.85 -20.72 -6.61
C GLY A 8 -4.55 -21.25 -6.01
N VAL A 9 -3.83 -22.12 -6.74
CA VAL A 9 -2.54 -22.67 -6.30
C VAL A 9 -1.49 -21.56 -6.18
N ALA A 10 -1.40 -20.65 -7.16
CA ALA A 10 -0.48 -19.53 -7.11
C ALA A 10 -0.77 -18.59 -5.93
N ALA A 11 -2.04 -18.27 -5.68
CA ALA A 11 -2.46 -17.45 -4.54
C ALA A 11 -2.11 -18.13 -3.21
N ALA A 12 -2.39 -19.44 -3.08
CA ALA A 12 -2.08 -20.20 -1.88
C ALA A 12 -0.57 -20.19 -1.55
N ILE A 13 0.28 -20.43 -2.55
CA ILE A 13 1.73 -20.40 -2.38
C ILE A 13 2.19 -19.00 -1.94
N ASN A 14 1.77 -17.95 -2.65
CA ASN A 14 2.17 -16.58 -2.33
C ASN A 14 1.70 -16.14 -0.93
N ILE A 15 0.47 -16.46 -0.55
CA ILE A 15 -0.07 -16.14 0.78
C ILE A 15 0.69 -16.91 1.86
N LEU A 16 0.95 -18.21 1.66
CA LEU A 16 1.71 -19.02 2.61
C LEU A 16 3.13 -18.47 2.80
N THR A 17 3.82 -18.15 1.71
CA THR A 17 5.14 -17.54 1.75
C THR A 17 5.12 -16.18 2.46
N ALA A 18 4.11 -15.33 2.22
CA ALA A 18 3.95 -14.07 2.93
C ALA A 18 3.73 -14.26 4.43
N ILE A 19 2.95 -15.27 4.84
CA ILE A 19 2.76 -15.62 6.26
C ILE A 19 4.08 -16.08 6.88
N ILE A 20 4.85 -16.93 6.19
CA ILE A 20 6.16 -17.39 6.65
C ILE A 20 7.10 -16.18 6.85
N PHE A 21 7.14 -15.23 5.90
CA PHE A 21 7.95 -14.02 6.05
C PHE A 21 7.48 -13.12 7.20
N LEU A 22 6.17 -12.98 7.41
CA LEU A 22 5.63 -12.21 8.53
C LEU A 22 5.98 -12.85 9.88
N LEU A 23 5.95 -14.18 9.97
CA LEU A 23 6.36 -14.91 11.17
C LEU A 23 7.87 -14.80 11.40
N ALA A 24 8.68 -14.95 10.34
CA ALA A 24 10.12 -14.76 10.42
C ALA A 24 10.46 -13.32 10.87
N PHE A 25 9.82 -12.31 10.29
CA PHE A 25 9.95 -10.92 10.71
C PHE A 25 9.53 -10.70 12.17
N ALA A 26 8.44 -11.33 12.61
CA ALA A 26 8.01 -11.27 14.01
C ALA A 26 9.09 -11.79 14.96
N ILE A 27 9.65 -12.95 14.64
CA ILE A 27 10.67 -13.60 15.46
C ILE A 27 11.94 -12.75 15.47
N LEU A 28 12.44 -12.39 14.29
CA LEU A 28 13.67 -11.62 14.14
C LEU A 28 13.60 -10.24 14.80
N ARG A 29 12.44 -9.57 14.75
CA ARG A 29 12.26 -8.23 15.34
C ARG A 29 12.27 -8.24 16.87
N ILE A 30 11.82 -9.33 17.50
CA ILE A 30 11.74 -9.44 18.97
C ILE A 30 13.10 -9.81 19.57
N GLN A 31 14.01 -10.43 18.79
CA GLN A 31 15.32 -10.83 19.30
C GLN A 31 16.21 -9.60 19.62
N PRO A 32 16.78 -9.52 20.84
CA PRO A 32 17.58 -8.37 21.29
C PRO A 32 18.87 -8.19 20.48
N PHE A 33 19.42 -9.26 19.90
CA PHE A 33 20.56 -9.20 19.00
C PHE A 33 20.29 -8.33 17.74
N ASN A 34 19.06 -8.35 17.22
CA ASN A 34 18.71 -7.70 15.96
C ASN A 34 18.04 -6.32 16.15
N ASP A 35 17.99 -5.82 17.39
CA ASP A 35 17.28 -4.56 17.72
C ASP A 35 17.88 -3.35 16.97
N ARG A 36 19.20 -3.34 16.77
CA ARG A 36 19.90 -2.28 16.02
C ARG A 36 19.54 -2.23 14.53
N VAL A 37 19.21 -3.37 13.93
CA VAL A 37 18.85 -3.45 12.50
C VAL A 37 17.42 -2.98 12.26
N TYR A 38 16.49 -3.34 13.15
CA TYR A 38 15.08 -2.97 13.00
C TYR A 38 14.73 -1.58 13.56
N PHE A 39 15.51 -1.04 14.50
CA PHE A 39 15.26 0.27 15.10
C PHE A 39 16.48 1.22 15.02
N PRO A 40 17.13 1.39 13.86
CA PRO A 40 18.36 2.19 13.76
C PRO A 40 18.11 3.67 14.08
N ASN A 41 16.97 4.22 13.63
CA ASN A 41 16.60 5.61 13.86
C ASN A 41 16.45 5.94 15.36
N TRP A 42 16.12 4.96 16.20
CA TRP A 42 15.94 5.19 17.64
C TRP A 42 17.28 5.30 18.35
N TYR A 43 18.30 4.59 17.86
CA TYR A 43 19.68 4.73 18.30
C TYR A 43 20.30 6.03 17.79
N LEU A 44 20.03 6.42 16.54
CA LEU A 44 20.52 7.70 15.98
C LEU A 44 19.94 8.92 16.71
N LYS A 45 18.66 8.83 17.12
CA LYS A 45 18.01 9.87 17.94
C LYS A 45 18.40 9.82 19.42
N GLY A 46 19.21 8.86 19.84
CA GLY A 46 19.62 8.68 21.25
C GLY A 46 18.49 8.27 22.21
N ILE A 47 17.32 7.88 21.69
CA ILE A 47 16.15 7.48 22.49
C ILE A 47 16.38 6.09 23.10
N ARG A 48 17.13 5.23 22.40
CA ARG A 48 17.60 3.94 22.91
C ARG A 48 19.12 3.97 23.08
N SER A 49 19.56 3.62 24.28
CA SER A 49 20.95 3.25 24.55
C SER A 49 21.07 1.73 24.56
N SER A 50 22.22 1.20 24.15
CA SER A 50 22.55 -0.21 24.38
C SER A 50 22.39 -0.49 25.87
N PRO A 51 21.82 -1.63 26.32
CA PRO A 51 21.77 -1.93 27.74
C PRO A 51 23.20 -2.07 28.25
N LEU A 52 23.72 -0.97 28.81
CA LEU A 52 24.76 -1.04 29.82
C LEU A 52 24.03 -1.50 31.08
N HIS A 53 24.38 -2.71 31.52
CA HIS A 53 24.17 -3.23 32.89
C HIS A 53 23.03 -4.25 33.12
N SER A 54 23.46 -5.40 33.68
CA SER A 54 22.76 -6.39 34.51
C SER A 54 21.63 -7.25 33.90
N GLY A 55 22.00 -8.37 33.28
CA GLY A 55 21.08 -9.47 32.96
C GLY A 55 21.83 -10.74 32.55
N ALA A 56 21.22 -11.91 32.79
CA ALA A 56 21.79 -13.22 32.44
C ALA A 56 22.15 -13.29 30.94
N LEU A 57 23.30 -13.90 30.61
CA LEU A 57 23.83 -13.92 29.24
C LEU A 57 22.82 -14.46 28.21
N VAL A 58 21.96 -15.41 28.59
CA VAL A 58 20.98 -16.02 27.68
C VAL A 58 19.82 -15.08 27.33
N SER A 59 19.25 -14.37 28.30
CA SER A 59 18.17 -13.40 28.04
C SER A 59 18.66 -12.15 27.30
N LYS A 60 19.98 -11.91 27.30
CA LYS A 60 20.63 -10.88 26.48
C LYS A 60 20.63 -11.21 24.98
N PHE A 61 20.59 -12.49 24.61
CA PHE A 61 20.63 -12.92 23.20
C PHE A 61 19.29 -13.41 22.67
N VAL A 62 18.47 -14.05 23.52
CA VAL A 62 17.20 -14.65 23.07
C VAL A 62 16.04 -14.25 23.99
N ASN A 63 14.95 -13.78 23.38
CA ASN A 63 13.68 -13.56 24.07
C ASN A 63 12.72 -14.74 23.81
N LEU A 64 12.34 -15.46 24.87
CA LEU A 64 11.48 -16.66 24.83
C LEU A 64 10.03 -16.41 25.29
N ASP A 65 9.63 -15.14 25.53
CA ASP A 65 8.28 -14.84 25.99
C ASP A 65 7.24 -15.00 24.88
N LEU A 66 6.46 -16.09 24.91
CA LEU A 66 5.35 -16.38 24.00
C LEU A 66 4.31 -15.26 23.95
N GLY A 67 4.10 -14.54 25.05
CA GLY A 67 3.19 -13.38 25.10
C GLY A 67 3.63 -12.24 24.18
N SER A 68 4.94 -12.04 24.03
CA SER A 68 5.52 -11.05 23.12
C SER A 68 5.27 -11.38 21.65
N TYR A 69 5.26 -12.67 21.27
CA TYR A 69 4.98 -13.12 19.89
C TYR A 69 3.49 -12.98 19.54
N LEU A 70 2.59 -13.27 20.48
CA LEU A 70 1.15 -13.05 20.28
C LEU A 70 0.80 -11.57 20.12
N ARG A 71 1.47 -10.68 20.86
CA ARG A 71 1.30 -9.23 20.78
C ARG A 71 2.00 -8.59 19.58
N PHE A 72 2.75 -9.34 18.79
CA PHE A 72 3.49 -8.81 17.65
C PHE A 72 2.59 -8.03 16.69
N LEU A 73 1.41 -8.57 16.36
CA LEU A 73 0.48 -7.94 15.39
C LEU A 73 -0.03 -6.55 15.81
N ASN A 74 0.21 -6.11 17.05
CA ASN A 74 -0.10 -4.76 17.52
C ASN A 74 0.65 -3.66 16.77
N TRP A 75 1.74 -3.98 16.05
CA TRP A 75 2.43 -2.99 15.21
C TRP A 75 1.55 -2.47 14.07
N ARG A 76 0.63 -3.30 13.52
CA ARG A 76 -0.24 -2.93 12.40
C ARG A 76 -1.21 -1.79 12.75
N PRO A 77 -2.07 -1.92 13.79
CA PRO A 77 -2.96 -0.82 14.17
C PRO A 77 -2.18 0.40 14.69
N ALA A 78 -1.02 0.20 15.33
CA ALA A 78 -0.18 1.32 15.75
C ALA A 78 0.35 2.13 14.54
N ALA A 79 0.77 1.45 13.46
CA ALA A 79 1.23 2.11 12.24
C ALA A 79 0.13 2.91 11.54
N LEU A 80 -1.12 2.43 11.61
CA LEU A 80 -2.28 3.11 11.01
C LEU A 80 -2.81 4.29 11.83
N ARG A 81 -2.46 4.40 13.11
CA ARG A 81 -2.93 5.48 14.00
C ARG A 81 -2.10 6.76 13.94
N MET A 82 -0.95 6.75 13.27
CA MET A 82 -0.07 7.92 13.21
C MET A 82 -0.69 9.02 12.34
N PRO A 83 -0.89 10.25 12.86
CA PRO A 83 -1.48 11.34 12.11
C PRO A 83 -0.51 11.88 11.05
N GLU A 84 -1.06 12.33 9.92
CA GLU A 84 -0.30 12.82 8.74
C GLU A 84 0.75 13.93 9.08
N PRO A 85 0.45 14.94 9.93
CA PRO A 85 1.43 15.97 10.29
C PRO A 85 2.64 15.42 11.08
N GLU A 86 2.39 14.45 11.96
CA GLU A 86 3.45 13.81 12.75
C GLU A 86 4.33 12.94 11.84
N LEU A 87 3.71 12.25 10.86
CA LEU A 87 4.44 11.46 9.88
C LEU A 87 5.38 12.34 9.04
N ILE A 88 4.91 13.52 8.59
CA ILE A 88 5.74 14.47 7.82
C ILE A 88 6.92 14.94 8.66
N HIS A 89 6.71 15.29 9.93
CA HIS A 89 7.78 15.71 10.83
C HIS A 89 8.81 14.60 11.11
N HIS A 90 8.36 13.34 11.23
CA HIS A 90 9.23 12.22 11.60
C HIS A 90 9.95 11.56 10.41
N ALA A 91 9.30 11.44 9.26
CA ALA A 91 9.76 10.69 8.09
C ALA A 91 10.01 11.57 6.85
N GLY A 92 9.65 12.85 6.91
CA GLY A 92 9.76 13.80 5.80
C GLY A 92 8.53 13.84 4.91
N LEU A 93 8.46 14.90 4.08
CA LEU A 93 7.37 15.12 3.13
C LEU A 93 7.30 14.02 2.07
N ASP A 94 8.44 13.60 1.52
CA ASP A 94 8.51 12.61 0.43
C ASP A 94 7.93 11.25 0.85
N SER A 95 8.29 10.78 2.05
CA SER A 95 7.75 9.55 2.64
C SER A 95 6.24 9.62 2.85
N ALA A 96 5.73 10.77 3.31
CA ALA A 96 4.30 10.99 3.48
C ALA A 96 3.56 10.98 2.13
N VAL A 97 4.10 11.64 1.10
CA VAL A 97 3.53 11.62 -0.26
C VAL A 97 3.55 10.21 -0.85
N TYR A 98 4.60 9.42 -0.62
CA TYR A 98 4.67 8.02 -1.05
C TYR A 98 3.56 7.16 -0.42
N LEU A 99 3.31 7.31 0.88
CA LEU A 99 2.21 6.60 1.56
C LEU A 99 0.84 7.03 1.00
N ARG A 100 0.68 8.32 0.68
CA ARG A 100 -0.55 8.85 0.08
C ARG A 100 -0.86 8.25 -1.28
N ILE A 101 0.13 7.87 -2.09
CA ILE A 101 -0.10 7.15 -3.35
C ILE A 101 -0.84 5.83 -3.10
N HIS A 102 -0.45 5.09 -2.07
CA HIS A 102 -1.08 3.81 -1.71
C HIS A 102 -2.51 4.01 -1.18
N LEU A 103 -2.71 5.02 -0.31
CA LEU A 103 -4.04 5.36 0.21
C LEU A 103 -4.98 5.87 -0.90
N THR A 104 -4.45 6.66 -1.83
CA THR A 104 -5.20 7.14 -3.00
C THR A 104 -5.55 6.00 -3.94
N GLY A 105 -4.63 5.05 -4.14
CA GLY A 105 -4.91 3.80 -4.85
C GLY A 105 -6.10 3.07 -4.25
N LEU A 106 -6.11 2.85 -2.93
CA LEU A 106 -7.27 2.25 -2.24
C LEU A 106 -8.55 3.07 -2.44
N LYS A 107 -8.48 4.40 -2.34
CA LYS A 107 -9.63 5.29 -2.54
C LYS A 107 -10.21 5.23 -3.96
N ILE A 108 -9.38 4.99 -4.97
CA ILE A 108 -9.80 4.82 -6.37
C ILE A 108 -10.36 3.41 -6.58
N PHE A 109 -9.60 2.38 -6.21
CA PHE A 109 -9.90 0.99 -6.58
C PHE A 109 -11.02 0.36 -5.76
N VAL A 110 -11.21 0.73 -4.49
CA VAL A 110 -12.29 0.15 -3.65
C VAL A 110 -13.69 0.39 -4.25
N PRO A 111 -14.12 1.63 -4.55
CA PRO A 111 -15.44 1.86 -5.13
C PRO A 111 -15.56 1.26 -6.55
N ILE A 112 -14.49 1.30 -7.35
CA ILE A 112 -14.47 0.68 -8.68
C ILE A 112 -14.67 -0.84 -8.56
N ALA A 113 -13.97 -1.51 -7.63
CA ALA A 113 -14.09 -2.94 -7.40
C ALA A 113 -15.50 -3.33 -6.95
N LEU A 114 -16.10 -2.55 -6.03
CA LEU A 114 -17.47 -2.78 -5.58
C LEU A 114 -18.48 -2.63 -6.73
N LEU A 115 -18.37 -1.56 -7.52
CA LEU A 115 -19.25 -1.34 -8.67
C LEU A 115 -19.05 -2.39 -9.77
N ALA A 116 -17.80 -2.76 -10.07
CA ALA A 116 -17.49 -3.82 -11.03
C ALA A 116 -18.06 -5.17 -10.56
N TRP A 117 -17.94 -5.48 -9.28
CA TRP A 117 -18.50 -6.71 -8.71
C TRP A 117 -20.03 -6.70 -8.70
N SER A 118 -20.68 -5.58 -8.38
CA SER A 118 -22.14 -5.50 -8.33
C SER A 118 -22.80 -5.44 -9.71
N ILE A 119 -22.14 -4.87 -10.73
CA ILE A 119 -22.73 -4.63 -12.06
C ILE A 119 -22.10 -5.50 -13.14
N LEU A 120 -20.77 -5.41 -13.31
CA LEU A 120 -20.09 -6.08 -14.43
C LEU A 120 -20.08 -7.60 -14.28
N VAL A 121 -19.92 -8.12 -13.06
CA VAL A 121 -19.91 -9.58 -12.82
C VAL A 121 -21.26 -10.22 -13.20
N PRO A 122 -22.43 -9.74 -12.73
CA PRO A 122 -23.72 -10.28 -13.16
C PRO A 122 -23.99 -10.12 -14.66
N VAL A 123 -23.64 -8.96 -15.24
CA VAL A 123 -23.85 -8.69 -16.68
C VAL A 123 -23.02 -9.63 -17.55
N ASN A 124 -21.78 -9.91 -17.14
CA ASN A 124 -20.90 -10.80 -17.88
C ASN A 124 -21.30 -12.27 -17.68
N TRP A 125 -21.73 -12.65 -16.47
CA TRP A 125 -22.13 -14.04 -16.17
C TRP A 125 -23.43 -14.48 -16.86
N THR A 126 -24.37 -13.56 -17.04
CA THR A 126 -25.68 -13.84 -17.70
C THR A 126 -25.59 -13.89 -19.23
N SER A 127 -24.40 -13.80 -19.80
CA SER A 127 -24.18 -13.89 -21.25
C SER A 127 -23.79 -15.32 -21.66
N ASP A 128 -24.31 -15.76 -22.81
CA ASP A 128 -24.03 -17.10 -23.37
C ASP A 128 -23.05 -17.06 -24.56
N GLY A 129 -22.43 -15.90 -24.85
CA GLY A 129 -21.56 -15.70 -26.00
C GLY A 129 -20.37 -16.66 -26.04
N LEU A 130 -19.82 -17.04 -24.89
CA LEU A 130 -18.74 -18.02 -24.80
C LEU A 130 -19.20 -19.45 -25.10
N GLN A 131 -20.47 -19.79 -24.85
CA GLN A 131 -21.03 -21.10 -25.23
C GLN A 131 -21.07 -21.23 -26.76
N LEU A 132 -21.44 -20.16 -27.46
CA LEU A 132 -21.42 -20.08 -28.92
C LEU A 132 -19.99 -20.13 -29.49
N ALA A 133 -19.02 -19.52 -28.81
CA ALA A 133 -17.61 -19.56 -29.19
C ALA A 133 -16.97 -20.95 -29.01
N LYS A 134 -17.38 -21.72 -27.99
CA LYS A 134 -16.93 -23.11 -27.81
C LYS A 134 -17.35 -24.02 -28.97
N LEU A 135 -18.53 -23.76 -29.57
CA LEU A 135 -18.97 -24.47 -30.79
C LEU A 135 -18.06 -24.19 -32.00
N ARG A 136 -17.26 -23.12 -31.95
CA ARG A 136 -16.28 -22.74 -32.99
C ARG A 136 -14.84 -23.15 -32.63
N ASN A 137 -14.66 -24.14 -31.75
CA ASN A 137 -13.36 -24.62 -31.26
C ASN A 137 -12.48 -23.55 -30.57
N VAL A 138 -13.09 -22.51 -30.00
CA VAL A 138 -12.34 -21.55 -29.17
C VAL A 138 -12.11 -22.16 -27.78
N THR A 139 -10.84 -22.27 -27.39
CA THR A 139 -10.48 -22.65 -26.02
C THR A 139 -10.84 -21.50 -25.07
N SER A 140 -11.56 -21.78 -23.98
CA SER A 140 -11.97 -20.75 -23.03
C SER A 140 -12.02 -21.31 -21.61
N SER A 141 -11.52 -20.54 -20.65
CA SER A 141 -11.54 -20.85 -19.22
C SER A 141 -12.80 -20.31 -18.51
N ASP A 142 -13.03 -20.72 -17.27
CA ASP A 142 -14.15 -20.19 -16.47
C ASP A 142 -14.00 -18.72 -16.10
N ILE A 143 -12.77 -18.18 -16.11
CA ILE A 143 -12.50 -16.77 -15.82
C ILE A 143 -12.91 -15.90 -17.02
N ASP A 144 -12.82 -16.43 -18.24
CA ASP A 144 -13.22 -15.72 -19.46
C ASP A 144 -14.73 -15.47 -19.53
N LYS A 145 -15.53 -16.17 -18.73
CA LYS A 145 -16.96 -15.91 -18.53
C LYS A 145 -17.23 -14.57 -17.84
N LEU A 146 -16.29 -14.11 -17.01
CA LEU A 146 -16.38 -12.85 -16.25
C LEU A 146 -15.86 -11.65 -17.05
N SER A 147 -15.32 -11.88 -18.24
CA SER A 147 -14.75 -10.86 -19.11
C SER A 147 -15.69 -10.51 -20.26
N ILE A 148 -15.37 -9.42 -20.96
CA ILE A 148 -16.07 -8.97 -22.16
C ILE A 148 -16.05 -10.02 -23.28
N SER A 149 -15.12 -10.99 -23.22
CA SER A 149 -15.05 -12.14 -24.13
C SER A 149 -16.28 -13.05 -24.10
N ASN A 150 -17.10 -13.00 -23.05
CA ASN A 150 -18.35 -13.77 -22.98
C ASN A 150 -19.53 -13.07 -23.69
N MET A 151 -19.34 -11.86 -24.22
CA MET A 151 -20.43 -11.10 -24.85
C MET A 151 -20.63 -11.50 -26.32
N GLU A 152 -21.88 -11.75 -26.70
CA GLU A 152 -22.25 -11.95 -28.10
C GLU A 152 -22.21 -10.63 -28.87
N GLY A 153 -21.72 -10.67 -30.11
CA GLY A 153 -21.62 -9.49 -30.97
C GLY A 153 -23.00 -8.86 -31.23
N GLY A 154 -23.12 -7.55 -31.04
CA GLY A 154 -24.38 -6.81 -31.22
C GLY A 154 -25.29 -6.76 -30.00
N SER A 155 -24.86 -7.27 -28.84
CA SER A 155 -25.63 -7.20 -27.60
C SER A 155 -25.63 -5.80 -26.96
N ASP A 156 -26.77 -5.36 -26.45
CA ASP A 156 -26.89 -4.09 -25.70
C ASP A 156 -26.03 -4.05 -24.42
N ARG A 157 -25.51 -5.21 -23.97
CA ARG A 157 -24.64 -5.33 -22.79
C ARG A 157 -23.31 -4.57 -22.94
N PHE A 158 -22.87 -4.29 -24.16
CA PHE A 158 -21.69 -3.44 -24.41
C PHE A 158 -21.89 -2.00 -23.94
N TRP A 159 -23.12 -1.49 -23.96
CA TRP A 159 -23.43 -0.15 -23.44
C TRP A 159 -23.14 -0.05 -21.95
N THR A 160 -23.39 -1.12 -21.18
CA THR A 160 -23.05 -1.15 -19.76
C THR A 160 -21.55 -0.99 -19.54
N HIS A 161 -20.71 -1.67 -20.31
CA HIS A 161 -19.25 -1.50 -20.23
C HIS A 161 -18.82 -0.08 -20.61
N LEU A 162 -19.42 0.50 -21.65
CA LEU A 162 -19.12 1.86 -22.08
C LEU A 162 -19.47 2.89 -21.00
N VAL A 163 -20.67 2.82 -20.44
CA VAL A 163 -21.11 3.71 -19.35
C VAL A 163 -20.22 3.55 -18.13
N MET A 164 -19.92 2.30 -17.73
CA MET A 164 -19.05 2.01 -16.60
C MET A 164 -17.63 2.55 -16.80
N ALA A 165 -17.09 2.48 -18.03
CA ALA A 165 -15.79 3.07 -18.35
C ALA A 165 -15.80 4.59 -18.13
N TYR A 166 -16.82 5.31 -18.60
CA TYR A 166 -16.94 6.75 -18.35
C TYR A 166 -17.04 7.07 -16.86
N VAL A 167 -17.82 6.30 -16.10
CA VAL A 167 -17.96 6.47 -14.64
C VAL A 167 -16.61 6.25 -13.94
N PHE A 168 -15.87 5.20 -14.30
CA PHE A 168 -14.56 4.89 -13.72
C PHE A 168 -13.52 5.95 -14.07
N THR A 169 -13.48 6.41 -15.33
CA THR A 169 -12.57 7.49 -15.76
C THR A 169 -12.88 8.78 -15.02
N PHE A 170 -14.15 9.20 -14.98
CA PHE A 170 -14.55 10.41 -14.28
C PHE A 170 -14.20 10.37 -12.79
N TRP A 171 -14.52 9.25 -12.11
CA TRP A 171 -14.17 9.06 -10.70
C TRP A 171 -12.66 9.13 -10.46
N THR A 172 -11.88 8.44 -11.30
CA THR A 172 -10.42 8.40 -11.19
C THR A 172 -9.84 9.80 -11.38
N CYS A 173 -10.25 10.52 -12.42
CA CYS A 173 -9.82 11.90 -12.68
C CYS A 173 -10.20 12.84 -11.53
N TYR A 174 -11.41 12.72 -10.96
CA TYR A 174 -11.85 13.51 -9.83
C TYR A 174 -10.97 13.28 -8.59
N VAL A 175 -10.73 12.01 -8.22
CA VAL A 175 -9.89 11.67 -7.07
C VAL A 175 -8.45 12.12 -7.28
N LEU A 176 -7.89 11.93 -8.47
CA LEU A 176 -6.54 12.39 -8.82
C LEU A 176 -6.42 13.91 -8.74
N MET A 177 -7.39 14.66 -9.26
CA MET A 177 -7.38 16.13 -9.20
C MET A 177 -7.38 16.61 -7.74
N LYS A 178 -8.25 16.03 -6.90
CA LYS A 178 -8.33 16.38 -5.47
C LYS A 178 -7.05 16.03 -4.71
N GLU A 179 -6.45 14.89 -5.03
CA GLU A 179 -5.21 14.49 -4.39
C GLU A 179 -4.03 15.35 -4.85
N TYR A 180 -3.96 15.69 -6.13
CA TYR A 180 -2.94 16.56 -6.69
C TYR A 180 -2.98 17.96 -6.07
N GLU A 181 -4.19 18.53 -5.92
CA GLU A 181 -4.42 19.81 -5.22
C GLU A 181 -3.84 19.78 -3.79
N LYS A 182 -4.13 18.71 -3.03
CA LYS A 182 -3.63 18.55 -1.66
C LYS A 182 -2.11 18.34 -1.60
N VAL A 183 -1.53 17.56 -2.51
CA VAL A 183 -0.07 17.38 -2.57
C VAL A 183 0.63 18.69 -2.94
N ALA A 184 0.09 19.45 -3.89
CA ALA A 184 0.61 20.76 -4.27
C ALA A 184 0.58 21.74 -3.10
N SER A 185 -0.52 21.80 -2.34
CA SER A 185 -0.60 22.68 -1.15
C SER A 185 0.40 22.27 -0.06
N MET A 186 0.56 20.97 0.22
CA MET A 186 1.54 20.50 1.20
C MET A 186 2.97 20.85 0.79
N ARG A 187 3.31 20.67 -0.49
CA ARG A 187 4.61 21.04 -1.03
C ARG A 187 4.86 22.55 -0.92
N LEU A 188 3.86 23.37 -1.22
CA LEU A 188 3.98 24.82 -1.10
C LEU A 188 4.24 25.25 0.35
N SER A 189 3.48 24.72 1.30
CA SER A 189 3.68 25.01 2.74
C SER A 189 5.05 24.56 3.24
N PHE A 190 5.55 23.42 2.76
CA PHE A 190 6.88 22.93 3.08
C PHE A 190 7.97 23.86 2.52
N LEU A 191 7.87 24.26 1.25
CA LEU A 191 8.81 25.18 0.61
C LEU A 191 8.85 26.55 1.29
N GLN A 192 7.71 27.09 1.71
CA GLN A 192 7.66 28.36 2.46
C GLN A 192 8.44 28.28 3.78
N THR A 193 8.39 27.13 4.45
CA THR A 193 9.11 26.90 5.70
C THR A 193 10.63 26.82 5.48
N GLU A 194 11.09 26.01 4.52
CA GLU A 194 12.50 25.86 4.15
C GLU A 194 13.11 27.15 3.58
N GLN A 195 12.35 27.88 2.75
CA GLN A 195 12.82 29.12 2.15
C GLN A 195 13.06 30.21 3.20
N ASN A 196 12.28 30.23 4.28
CA ASN A 196 12.52 31.14 5.39
C ASN A 196 13.83 30.80 6.11
N VAL A 197 14.06 29.52 6.43
CA VAL A 197 15.30 29.06 7.08
C VAL A 197 16.53 29.36 6.22
N SER A 198 16.52 28.98 4.94
CA SER A 198 17.64 29.22 4.02
C SER A 198 17.97 30.70 3.81
N LYS A 199 16.96 31.59 3.79
CA LYS A 199 17.18 33.04 3.77
C LYS A 199 17.94 33.51 5.02
N PHE A 200 17.60 33.01 6.21
CA PHE A 200 18.33 33.33 7.44
C PHE A 200 19.77 32.82 7.42
N THR A 201 20.02 31.61 6.90
CA THR A 201 21.38 31.06 6.78
C THR A 201 22.24 31.84 5.80
N ALA A 202 21.68 32.26 4.65
CA ALA A 202 22.40 33.07 3.67
C ALA A 202 22.75 34.47 4.21
N VAL A 203 21.84 35.09 4.97
CA VAL A 203 22.09 36.38 5.64
C VAL A 203 23.13 36.25 6.74
N ALA A 204 23.06 35.20 7.57
CA ALA A 204 24.04 34.92 8.61
C ALA A 204 25.45 34.63 8.03
N ALA A 205 25.53 33.81 6.99
CA ALA A 205 26.79 33.51 6.30
C ALA A 205 27.40 34.75 5.64
N ARG A 206 26.58 35.61 5.02
CA ARG A 206 27.05 36.88 4.45
C ARG A 206 27.58 37.83 5.52
N ARG A 207 26.96 37.85 6.71
CA ARG A 207 27.41 38.68 7.85
C ARG A 207 28.71 38.19 8.47
N LEU A 208 28.96 36.88 8.47
CA LEU A 208 30.22 36.26 8.93
C LEU A 208 31.38 36.45 7.94
N LEU A 209 31.10 36.57 6.64
CA LEU A 209 32.12 36.82 5.61
C LEU A 209 32.49 38.30 5.46
N SER A 210 31.75 39.21 6.10
CA SER A 210 31.98 40.66 6.06
C SER A 210 32.72 41.22 7.30
N THR A 211 33.21 40.35 8.17
CA THR A 211 34.02 40.67 9.38
C THR A 211 35.38 39.99 9.27
#